data_AF-A0A645FGA1-F1
#
_entry.id   AF-A0A645FGA1-F1
#
_cell.length_a   1.000
_cell.length_b   1.000
_cell.length_c   1.000
_cell.angle_alpha   90.00
_cell.angle_beta   90.00
_cell.angle_gamma   90.00
#
_symmetry.space_group_name_H-M   'P 1'
#
loop_
_entity.id
_entity.type
_entity.pdbx_description
1 polymer ?
#
loop_
_entity_poly.entity_id
_entity_poly.type
_entity_poly.pdbx_seq_one_letter_code
_entity_poly.pdbx_strand_id
1 'polypeptide(L)'
;MKIAWLYREQGNIEGEMNYLKQSYDNYKKCYINEDFEAIGYKRYFMLYTLAELSRRLNDYEDAKRWYAELFAERNVPRITMNAARDLWIEFKEERKSSAHFETQKGA
;
A
#
# COMPACT_ATOMS: atom_id res chain seq x y z
N MET A 1 11.22 4.72 -2.78
CA MET A 1 10.86 4.98 -1.36
C MET A 1 11.87 5.77 -0.54
N LYS A 2 13.12 5.94 -0.98
CA LYS A 2 14.05 6.89 -0.34
C LYS A 2 13.63 8.37 -0.55
N ILE A 3 12.98 8.68 -1.66
CA ILE A 3 12.56 10.06 -2.01
C ILE A 3 11.34 10.53 -1.21
N ALA A 4 10.36 9.66 -0.97
CA ALA A 4 9.23 9.96 -0.08
C ALA A 4 9.70 10.35 1.33
N TRP A 5 10.70 9.65 1.85
CA TRP A 5 11.29 9.96 3.15
C TRP A 5 12.04 11.30 3.14
N LEU A 6 12.75 11.64 2.06
CA LEU A 6 13.40 12.96 1.91
C LEU A 6 12.40 14.12 1.93
N TYR A 7 11.25 13.98 1.25
CA TYR A 7 10.20 15.00 1.28
C TYR A 7 9.61 15.17 2.68
N ARG A 8 9.48 14.07 3.44
CA ARG A 8 9.03 14.10 4.83
C ARG A 8 10.00 14.84 5.75
N GLU A 9 11.30 14.58 5.64
CA GLU A 9 12.33 15.28 6.42
C GLU A 9 12.36 16.79 6.12
N GLN A 10 11.91 17.19 4.94
CA GLN A 10 11.78 18.59 4.53
C GLN A 10 10.41 19.21 4.87
N GLY A 11 9.50 18.46 5.50
CA GLY A 11 8.13 18.92 5.81
C GLY A 11 7.22 19.09 4.59
N ASN A 12 7.63 18.63 3.40
CA ASN A 12 6.88 18.78 2.15
C ASN A 12 5.95 17.58 1.91
N ILE A 13 4.81 17.60 2.58
CA ILE A 13 3.81 16.52 2.56
C ILE A 13 3.19 16.36 1.15
N GLU A 14 2.96 17.46 0.43
CA GLU A 14 2.38 17.41 -0.92
C GLU A 14 3.32 16.74 -1.92
N GLY A 15 4.62 17.06 -1.85
CA GLY A 15 5.66 16.40 -2.65
C GLY A 15 5.79 14.91 -2.36
N GLU A 16 5.71 14.52 -1.08
CA GLU A 16 5.67 13.11 -0.68
C GLU A 16 4.48 12.39 -1.32
N MET A 17 3.28 12.98 -1.21
CA MET A 17 2.05 12.37 -1.71
C MET A 17 2.05 12.24 -3.24
N ASN A 18 2.51 13.26 -3.96
CA ASN A 18 2.62 13.21 -5.42
C ASN A 18 3.61 12.12 -5.87
N TYR A 19 4.76 12.02 -5.21
CA TYR A 19 5.74 10.97 -5.52
C TYR A 19 5.20 9.56 -5.23
N LEU A 20 4.48 9.38 -4.11
CA LEU A 20 3.82 8.12 -3.78
C LEU A 20 2.77 7.75 -4.83
N LYS A 21 1.98 8.74 -5.30
CA LYS A 21 0.96 8.50 -6.32
C LYS A 21 1.56 8.11 -7.66
N GLN A 22 2.59 8.81 -8.12
CA GLN A 22 3.32 8.46 -9.33
C GLN A 22 3.95 7.07 -9.23
N SER A 23 4.54 6.74 -8.08
CA SER A 23 5.09 5.40 -7.84
C SER A 23 3.99 4.33 -7.95
N TYR A 24 2.85 4.57 -7.31
CA TYR A 24 1.72 3.66 -7.33
C TYR A 24 1.22 3.41 -8.76
N ASP A 25 1.00 4.47 -9.54
CA ASP A 25 0.50 4.35 -10.90
C ASP A 25 1.48 3.60 -11.81
N ASN A 26 2.79 3.79 -11.63
CA ASN A 26 3.81 3.04 -12.37
C ASN A 26 3.84 1.56 -12.00
N TYR A 27 3.81 1.22 -10.70
CA TYR A 27 3.73 -0.18 -10.27
C TYR A 27 2.44 -0.86 -10.73
N LYS A 28 1.32 -0.13 -10.73
CA LYS A 28 0.03 -0.65 -11.21
C LYS A 28 0.08 -0.95 -12.71
N LYS A 29 0.72 -0.10 -13.51
CA LYS A 29 0.96 -0.36 -14.94
C LYS A 29 1.84 -1.59 -15.16
N CYS A 30 2.96 -1.72 -14.42
CA CYS A 30 3.80 -2.91 -14.48
C CYS A 30 3.00 -4.18 -14.13
N TYR A 31 2.19 -4.13 -13.08
CA TYR A 31 1.36 -5.26 -12.66
C TYR A 31 0.37 -5.74 -13.74
N ILE A 32 -0.16 -4.82 -14.54
CA ILE A 32 -1.13 -5.15 -15.60
C ILE A 32 -0.44 -5.68 -16.86
N ASN A 33 0.74 -5.15 -17.19
CA ASN A 33 1.36 -5.36 -18.51
C ASN A 33 2.49 -6.40 -18.51
N GLU A 34 3.05 -6.74 -17.35
CA GLU A 34 4.21 -7.62 -17.28
C GLU A 34 3.82 -9.08 -17.02
N ASP A 35 4.51 -10.00 -17.69
CA ASP A 35 4.47 -11.43 -17.36
C ASP A 35 5.54 -11.73 -16.30
N PHE A 36 5.11 -11.77 -15.05
CA PHE A 36 5.97 -12.03 -13.90
C PHE A 36 6.65 -13.41 -13.93
N GLU A 37 6.02 -14.41 -14.56
CA GLU A 37 6.61 -15.74 -14.70
C GLU A 37 7.76 -15.70 -15.70
N ALA A 38 7.57 -15.02 -16.83
CA ALA A 38 8.59 -14.88 -17.87
C ALA A 38 9.85 -14.15 -17.40
N ILE A 39 9.71 -13.13 -16.54
CA ILE A 39 10.85 -12.34 -16.04
C ILE A 39 11.45 -12.87 -14.73
N GLY A 40 10.93 -13.99 -14.20
CA GLY A 40 11.41 -14.60 -12.95
C GLY A 40 11.17 -13.74 -11.69
N TYR A 41 10.32 -12.72 -11.79
CA TYR A 41 10.02 -11.82 -10.69
C TYR A 41 8.87 -12.35 -9.85
N LYS A 42 9.01 -12.36 -8.52
CA LYS A 42 7.96 -12.90 -7.66
C LYS A 42 6.80 -11.92 -7.54
N ARG A 43 5.63 -12.29 -8.08
CA ARG A 43 4.39 -11.51 -8.07
C ARG A 43 4.02 -10.96 -6.68
N TYR A 44 4.29 -11.70 -5.60
CA TYR A 44 3.97 -11.24 -4.24
C TYR A 44 4.68 -9.93 -3.85
N PHE A 45 5.88 -9.64 -4.40
CA PHE A 45 6.54 -8.36 -4.14
C PHE A 45 5.73 -7.20 -4.70
N MET A 46 5.21 -7.36 -5.91
CA MET A 46 4.39 -6.34 -6.57
C MET A 46 3.10 -6.08 -5.78
N LEU A 47 2.42 -7.17 -5.39
CA LEU A 47 1.20 -7.10 -4.58
C LEU A 47 1.44 -6.41 -3.22
N TYR A 48 2.54 -6.76 -2.53
CA TYR A 48 2.92 -6.12 -1.28
C TYR A 48 3.19 -4.62 -1.47
N THR A 49 3.94 -4.24 -2.52
CA THR A 49 4.25 -2.84 -2.82
C THR A 49 3.00 -2.03 -3.17
N LEU A 50 2.10 -2.58 -3.99
CA LEU A 50 0.84 -1.91 -4.34
C LEU A 50 -0.06 -1.72 -3.12
N ALA A 51 -0.15 -2.72 -2.24
CA ALA A 51 -0.90 -2.63 -1.00
C ALA A 51 -0.33 -1.54 -0.07
N GLU A 52 0.99 -1.52 0.13
CA GLU A 52 1.64 -0.52 0.98
C GLU A 52 1.50 0.90 0.44
N LEU A 53 1.66 1.09 -0.89
CA LEU A 53 1.48 2.38 -1.53
C LEU A 53 0.04 2.88 -1.41
N SER A 54 -0.94 2.03 -1.67
CA SER A 54 -2.36 2.37 -1.52
C SER A 54 -2.68 2.77 -0.07
N ARG A 55 -2.15 2.02 0.90
CA ARG A 55 -2.28 2.34 2.33
C ARG A 55 -1.72 3.72 2.67
N ARG A 56 -0.50 4.02 2.20
CA ARG A 56 0.16 5.33 2.42
C ARG A 56 -0.56 6.49 1.74
N LEU A 57 -1.21 6.23 0.60
CA LEU A 57 -2.09 7.17 -0.09
C LEU A 57 -3.49 7.29 0.55
N ASN A 58 -3.76 6.53 1.62
CA ASN A 58 -5.06 6.41 2.28
C ASN A 58 -6.21 5.95 1.33
N ASP A 59 -5.86 5.23 0.26
CA ASP A 59 -6.81 4.65 -0.69
C ASP A 59 -7.24 3.26 -0.19
N TYR A 60 -8.37 3.23 0.52
CA TYR A 60 -8.83 2.03 1.21
C TYR A 60 -9.23 0.90 0.27
N GLU A 61 -9.92 1.22 -0.83
CA GLU A 61 -10.44 0.18 -1.73
C GLU A 61 -9.33 -0.52 -2.49
N ASP A 62 -8.37 0.26 -3.03
CA ASP A 62 -7.20 -0.32 -3.69
C ASP A 62 -6.33 -1.07 -2.68
N ALA A 63 -6.10 -0.54 -1.47
CA ALA A 63 -5.34 -1.25 -0.43
C ALA A 63 -6.00 -2.59 -0.07
N LYS A 64 -7.31 -2.59 0.19
CA LYS A 64 -8.09 -3.79 0.51
C LYS A 64 -7.96 -4.85 -0.57
N ARG A 65 -8.09 -4.44 -1.83
CA ARG A 65 -7.94 -5.33 -2.99
C ARG A 65 -6.55 -5.96 -3.03
N TRP A 66 -5.48 -5.15 -2.96
CA TRP A 66 -4.12 -5.66 -3.08
C TRP A 66 -3.71 -6.54 -1.91
N TYR A 67 -4.13 -6.22 -0.68
CA TYR A 67 -3.93 -7.11 0.47
C TYR A 67 -4.66 -8.44 0.29
N ALA A 68 -5.90 -8.44 -0.21
CA ALA A 68 -6.64 -9.68 -0.47
C ALA A 68 -5.94 -10.54 -1.54
N GLU A 69 -5.48 -9.94 -2.63
CA GLU A 69 -4.70 -10.64 -3.66
C GLU A 69 -3.39 -11.19 -3.09
N LEU A 70 -2.66 -10.42 -2.27
CA LEU A 70 -1.43 -10.86 -1.61
C LEU A 70 -1.68 -12.06 -0.66
N PHE A 71 -2.77 -12.04 0.09
CA PHE A 71 -3.10 -13.12 1.02
C PHE A 71 -3.53 -14.41 0.32
N ALA A 72 -4.00 -14.32 -0.93
CA ALA A 72 -4.31 -15.46 -1.78
C ALA A 72 -3.07 -16.01 -2.52
N GLU A 73 -1.98 -15.24 -2.59
CA GLU A 73 -0.77 -15.61 -3.32
C GLU A 73 -0.04 -16.79 -2.67
N ARG A 74 0.47 -17.71 -3.50
CA ARG A 74 1.19 -18.89 -3.02
C ARG A 74 2.67 -18.55 -2.84
N ASN A 75 3.34 -19.26 -1.93
CA ASN A 75 4.79 -19.14 -1.69
C ASN A 75 5.27 -17.74 -1.27
N VAL A 76 4.42 -16.95 -0.60
CA VAL A 76 4.85 -15.72 0.07
C VAL A 76 5.68 -16.10 1.30
N PRO A 77 6.87 -15.51 1.51
CA PRO A 77 7.64 -15.74 2.73
C PRO A 77 6.84 -15.38 3.98
N ARG A 78 6.91 -16.23 5.01
CA ARG A 78 6.13 -16.06 6.25
C ARG A 78 6.34 -14.68 6.90
N ILE A 79 7.56 -14.15 6.88
CA ILE A 79 7.90 -12.84 7.42
C ILE A 79 7.12 -11.74 6.69
N THR A 80 7.12 -11.76 5.36
CA THR A 80 6.37 -10.80 4.53
C THR A 80 4.87 -10.89 4.77
N MET A 81 4.34 -12.11 4.86
CA MET A 81 2.90 -12.30 5.09
C MET A 81 2.46 -11.84 6.47
N ASN A 82 3.28 -12.03 7.51
CA ASN A 82 2.99 -11.51 8.84
C ASN A 82 3.02 -9.97 8.84
N ALA A 83 4.07 -9.36 8.30
CA ALA A 83 4.17 -7.90 8.20
C ALA A 83 2.97 -7.29 7.43
N ALA A 84 2.53 -7.93 6.35
CA ALA A 84 1.37 -7.48 5.60
C ALA A 84 0.06 -7.55 6.42
N ARG A 85 -0.11 -8.57 7.27
CA ARG A 85 -1.27 -8.68 8.16
C ARG A 85 -1.27 -7.60 9.22
N ASP A 86 -0.12 -7.36 9.86
CA ASP A 86 0.02 -6.35 10.90
C ASP A 86 -0.34 -4.97 10.34
N LEU A 87 0.26 -4.59 9.19
CA LEU A 87 -0.05 -3.34 8.49
C LEU A 87 -1.53 -3.20 8.09
N TRP A 88 -2.17 -4.31 7.68
CA TRP A 88 -3.60 -4.29 7.32
C TRP A 88 -4.50 -4.14 8.54
N ILE A 89 -4.13 -4.73 9.68
CA ILE A 89 -4.84 -4.57 10.95
C ILE A 89 -4.75 -3.12 11.40
N GLU A 90 -3.53 -2.59 11.49
CA GLU A 90 -3.26 -1.19 11.85
C GLU A 90 -4.08 -0.22 11.00
N PHE A 91 -4.05 -0.39 9.67
CA PHE A 91 -4.78 0.52 8.78
C PHE A 91 -6.30 0.50 9.00
N LYS A 92 -6.89 -0.67 9.26
CA LYS A 92 -8.32 -0.76 9.58
C LYS A 92 -8.64 -0.09 10.90
N GLU A 93 -7.77 -0.18 11.89
CA GLU A 93 -7.94 0.44 13.20
C GLU A 93 -7.83 1.97 13.10
N GLU A 94 -6.83 2.47 12.38
CA GLU A 94 -6.66 3.89 12.05
C GLU A 94 -7.95 4.44 11.41
N ARG A 95 -8.47 3.78 10.38
CA ARG A 95 -9.68 4.21 9.68
C ARG A 95 -10.94 4.17 10.54
N LYS A 96 -11.12 3.14 11.37
CA LYS A 96 -12.24 3.07 12.32
C LYS A 96 -12.17 4.22 13.32
N SER A 97 -10.96 4.51 13.82
CA SER A 97 -10.73 5.59 14.77
C SER A 97 -11.07 6.94 14.11
N SER A 98 -10.53 7.22 12.91
CA SER A 98 -10.84 8.44 12.15
C SER A 98 -12.33 8.62 11.88
N ALA A 99 -13.03 7.56 11.45
CA ALA A 99 -14.47 7.61 11.20
C ALA A 99 -15.28 7.88 12.49
N HIS A 100 -14.84 7.35 13.63
CA HIS A 100 -15.47 7.60 14.93
C HIS A 100 -15.31 9.07 15.35
N PHE A 101 -14.14 9.66 15.15
CA PHE A 101 -13.87 11.07 15.46
C PHE A 101 -14.67 12.04 14.57
N GLU A 102 -14.84 11.75 13.28
CA GLU A 102 -15.65 12.56 12.37
C GLU A 102 -17.13 12.55 12.73
N THR A 103 -17.65 11.39 13.18
CA THR A 103 -19.05 11.24 13.59
C THR A 103 -19.37 12.02 14.87
N GLN A 104 -18.40 12.20 15.78
CA GLN A 104 -18.57 12.94 17.04
C GLN A 104 -18.42 14.46 16.91
N LYS A 105 -17.70 14.96 15.89
CA LYS A 105 -17.58 16.41 15.62
C LYS A 105 -18.79 17.00 14.89
N GLY A 106 -19.61 16.16 14.26
CA GLY A 106 -20.79 16.56 13.51
C GLY A 106 -22.10 16.52 14.29
N ALA A 107 -22.06 16.21 15.60
CA ALA A 107 -23.20 16.18 16.52
C ALA A 107 -23.04 17.26 17.61
#